data_AF-A0A3D3SSC8-F1
#
_entry.id   AF-A0A3D3SSC8-F1
#
_cell.length_a   1.000
_cell.length_b   1.000
_cell.length_c   1.000
_cell.angle_alpha   90.00
_cell.angle_beta   90.00
_cell.angle_gamma   90.00
#
_symmetry.space_group_name_H-M   'P 1'
#
loop_
_entity.id
_entity.type
_entity.pdbx_description
1 polymer ?
#
loop_
_entity_poly.entity_id
_entity_poly.type
_entity_poly.pdbx_seq_one_letter_code
_entity_poly.pdbx_strand_id
1 'polypeptide(L)'
;GHKALAVSLSDLAAMGAKPWAFTLNLHLRGIRKPWLEAFSKGLNALALEHGMSLVGGDTVSVQAEEAVVVTAMGLVPLGQALLREGLQPGDELWVSGDLGDGVYALKHKPRAKKLLWPQPRLALGQALRNQQLAHAAIDISDGLASELGHLLERS
;
A
#
# COMPACT_ATOMS: atom_id res chain seq x y z
N GLY A 1 -4.18 12.44 -0.03
CA GLY A 1 -5.23 11.41 -0.10
C GLY A 1 -4.71 10.15 -0.74
N HIS A 2 -4.69 10.08 -2.07
CA HIS A 2 -4.33 8.88 -2.86
C HIS A 2 -3.19 8.05 -2.27
N LYS A 3 -1.98 8.63 -2.19
CA LYS A 3 -0.79 7.92 -1.69
C LYS A 3 -0.96 7.37 -0.28
N ALA A 4 -1.61 8.10 0.61
CA ALA A 4 -1.78 7.69 2.01
C ALA A 4 -2.59 6.40 2.13
N LEU A 5 -3.60 6.20 1.27
CA LEU A 5 -4.35 4.96 1.21
C LEU A 5 -3.60 3.92 0.38
N ALA A 6 -3.07 4.29 -0.80
CA ALA A 6 -2.41 3.38 -1.74
C ALA A 6 -1.26 2.56 -1.13
N VAL A 7 -0.47 3.14 -0.22
CA VAL A 7 0.62 2.41 0.45
C VAL A 7 0.07 1.27 1.30
N SER A 8 -0.99 1.50 2.09
CA SER A 8 -1.62 0.43 2.89
C SER A 8 -2.36 -0.60 2.02
N LEU A 9 -2.86 -0.21 0.83
CA LEU A 9 -3.41 -1.17 -0.14
C LEU A 9 -2.33 -2.03 -0.78
N SER A 10 -1.09 -1.55 -0.84
CA SER A 10 0.06 -2.33 -1.32
C SER A 10 0.33 -3.51 -0.39
N ASP A 11 0.29 -3.30 0.93
CA ASP A 11 0.39 -4.38 1.93
C ASP A 11 -0.72 -5.43 1.74
N LEU A 12 -1.97 -4.97 1.53
CA LEU A 12 -3.08 -5.88 1.26
C LEU A 12 -2.88 -6.66 -0.05
N ALA A 13 -2.30 -6.03 -1.07
CA ALA A 13 -1.98 -6.70 -2.33
C ALA A 13 -0.91 -7.78 -2.14
N ALA A 14 0.14 -7.51 -1.34
CA ALA A 14 1.20 -8.47 -1.03
C ALA A 14 0.65 -9.72 -0.33
N MET A 15 -0.39 -9.59 0.47
CA MET A 15 -1.09 -10.71 1.11
C MET A 15 -2.14 -11.39 0.22
N GLY A 16 -2.34 -10.89 -1.00
CA GLY A 16 -3.40 -11.34 -1.89
C GLY A 16 -4.80 -11.06 -1.36
N ALA A 17 -4.98 -10.06 -0.51
CA ALA A 17 -6.25 -9.74 0.13
C ALA A 17 -7.21 -8.97 -0.78
N LYS A 18 -8.52 -9.17 -0.57
CA LYS A 18 -9.56 -8.29 -1.10
C LYS A 18 -9.74 -7.10 -0.15
N PRO A 19 -9.60 -5.85 -0.59
CA PRO A 19 -9.84 -4.69 0.27
C PRO A 19 -11.28 -4.65 0.79
N TRP A 20 -11.47 -4.14 2.00
CA TRP A 20 -12.78 -4.07 2.63
C TRP A 20 -13.08 -2.70 3.24
N ALA A 21 -12.27 -2.26 4.20
CA ALA A 21 -12.51 -1.04 4.94
C ALA A 21 -11.20 -0.41 5.41
N PHE A 22 -11.24 0.85 5.81
CA PHE A 22 -10.09 1.50 6.43
C PHE A 22 -10.52 2.54 7.47
N THR A 23 -9.60 2.87 8.38
CA THR A 23 -9.71 4.02 9.28
C THR A 23 -8.66 5.07 8.94
N LEU A 24 -8.92 6.32 9.33
CA LEU A 24 -8.04 7.46 9.04
C LEU A 24 -7.84 8.32 10.30
N ASN A 25 -6.60 8.45 10.76
CA ASN A 25 -6.24 9.42 11.79
C ASN A 25 -5.44 10.57 11.16
N LEU A 26 -5.89 11.81 11.39
CA LEU A 26 -5.26 13.03 10.91
C LEU A 26 -4.74 13.86 12.08
N HIS A 27 -3.44 14.11 12.12
CA HIS A 27 -2.82 15.01 13.08
C HIS A 27 -2.43 16.29 12.33
N LEU A 28 -3.09 17.40 12.62
CA LEU A 28 -2.96 18.64 11.86
C LEU A 28 -2.59 19.83 12.75
N ARG A 29 -1.70 20.72 12.30
CA ARG A 29 -1.37 21.96 13.03
C ARG A 29 -2.44 23.04 12.94
N GLY A 30 -3.42 22.83 12.08
CA GLY A 30 -4.52 23.76 11.88
C GLY A 30 -5.36 23.35 10.67
N ILE A 31 -6.58 23.88 10.62
CA ILE A 31 -7.52 23.56 9.55
C ILE A 31 -7.15 24.34 8.30
N ARG A 32 -6.81 23.63 7.23
CA ARG A 32 -6.56 24.18 5.89
C ARG A 32 -7.59 23.64 4.92
N LYS A 33 -8.74 24.31 4.79
CA LYS A 33 -9.89 23.82 4.01
C LYS A 33 -9.54 23.37 2.57
N PRO A 34 -8.82 24.16 1.75
CA PRO A 34 -8.50 23.74 0.39
C PRO A 34 -7.63 22.48 0.34
N TRP A 35 -6.72 22.33 1.31
CA TRP A 35 -5.88 21.13 1.41
C TRP A 35 -6.69 19.91 1.84
N LEU A 36 -7.61 20.06 2.79
CA LEU A 36 -8.48 18.97 3.26
C LEU A 36 -9.40 18.48 2.15
N GLU A 37 -9.97 19.40 1.35
CA GLU A 37 -10.80 19.07 0.18
C GLU A 37 -9.99 18.31 -0.87
N ALA A 38 -8.78 18.77 -1.21
CA ALA A 38 -7.91 18.06 -2.14
C ALA A 38 -7.46 16.69 -1.61
N PHE A 39 -7.15 16.61 -0.32
CA PHE A 39 -6.75 15.39 0.36
C PHE A 39 -7.88 14.36 0.34
N SER A 40 -9.08 14.75 0.78
CA SER A 40 -10.24 13.87 0.87
C SER A 40 -10.69 13.43 -0.52
N LYS A 41 -10.68 14.31 -1.53
CA LYS A 41 -10.98 13.95 -2.93
C LYS A 41 -10.07 12.85 -3.44
N GLY A 42 -8.76 12.99 -3.26
CA GLY A 42 -7.80 11.99 -3.72
C GLY A 42 -7.87 10.66 -2.94
N LEU A 43 -8.20 10.71 -1.65
CA LEU A 43 -8.40 9.51 -0.82
C LEU A 43 -9.68 8.78 -1.24
N ASN A 44 -10.79 9.51 -1.38
CA ASN A 44 -12.08 8.97 -1.75
C ASN A 44 -12.10 8.38 -3.17
N ALA A 45 -11.39 9.00 -4.12
CA ALA A 45 -11.28 8.47 -5.47
C ALA A 45 -10.71 7.04 -5.48
N LEU A 46 -9.61 6.81 -4.76
CA LEU A 46 -9.00 5.48 -4.66
C LEU A 46 -9.83 4.51 -3.83
N ALA A 47 -10.48 4.99 -2.75
CA ALA A 47 -11.39 4.17 -1.96
C ALA A 47 -12.56 3.66 -2.81
N LEU A 48 -13.19 4.52 -3.61
CA LEU A 48 -14.27 4.15 -4.53
C LEU A 48 -13.79 3.18 -5.61
N GLU A 49 -12.61 3.42 -6.20
CA GLU A 49 -12.01 2.54 -7.21
C GLU A 49 -11.86 1.09 -6.70
N HIS A 50 -11.51 0.92 -5.43
CA HIS A 50 -11.30 -0.40 -4.82
C HIS A 50 -12.45 -0.86 -3.90
N GLY A 51 -13.60 -0.18 -3.94
CA GLY A 51 -14.79 -0.54 -3.16
C GLY A 51 -14.59 -0.52 -1.64
N MET A 52 -13.70 0.34 -1.15
CA MET A 52 -13.40 0.48 0.29
C MET A 52 -14.24 1.56 0.93
N SER A 53 -14.62 1.34 2.18
CA SER A 53 -15.31 2.33 3.02
C SER A 53 -14.40 2.87 4.12
N LEU A 54 -14.43 4.19 4.34
CA LEU A 54 -13.88 4.81 5.55
C LEU A 54 -14.87 4.54 6.69
N VAL A 55 -14.49 3.67 7.63
CA VAL A 55 -15.40 3.19 8.69
C VAL A 55 -15.15 3.84 10.06
N GLY A 56 -14.14 4.69 10.17
CA GLY A 56 -13.82 5.39 11.40
C GLY A 56 -12.50 6.14 11.32
N GLY A 57 -12.15 6.81 12.40
CA GLY A 57 -10.96 7.64 12.46
C GLY A 57 -11.09 8.76 13.47
N ASP A 58 -10.01 9.53 13.59
CA ASP A 58 -9.96 10.71 14.45
C ASP A 58 -9.23 11.86 13.76
N THR A 59 -9.53 13.09 14.14
CA THR A 59 -8.82 14.28 13.65
C THR A 59 -8.44 15.15 14.83
N VAL A 60 -7.14 15.20 15.10
CA VAL A 60 -6.58 15.89 16.26
C VAL A 60 -5.75 17.09 15.84
N SER A 61 -5.88 18.17 16.61
CA SER A 61 -5.00 19.33 16.49
C SER A 61 -3.70 19.07 17.25
N VAL A 62 -2.57 19.30 16.61
CA VAL A 62 -1.24 19.10 17.20
C VAL A 62 -0.37 20.34 17.07
N GLN A 63 0.55 20.56 18.01
CA GLN A 63 1.58 21.61 17.88
C GLN A 63 2.89 21.07 17.30
N ALA A 64 3.11 19.75 17.40
CA ALA A 64 4.28 19.03 16.92
C ALA A 64 4.14 18.63 15.44
N GLU A 65 4.58 17.45 15.02
CA GLU A 65 4.56 17.03 13.62
C GLU A 65 3.16 16.64 13.13
N GLU A 66 2.87 16.93 11.86
CA GLU A 66 1.64 16.48 11.20
C GLU A 66 1.80 15.03 10.75
N ALA A 67 0.73 14.25 10.87
CA ALA A 67 0.74 12.84 10.50
C ALA A 67 -0.58 12.45 9.82
N VAL A 68 -0.47 11.49 8.90
CA VAL A 68 -1.60 10.82 8.27
C VAL A 68 -1.41 9.34 8.52
N VAL A 69 -2.29 8.74 9.31
CA VAL A 69 -2.22 7.32 9.65
C VAL A 69 -3.45 6.63 9.08
N VAL A 70 -3.22 5.61 8.25
CA VAL A 70 -4.28 4.79 7.66
C VAL A 70 -4.11 3.37 8.16
N THR A 71 -5.21 2.78 8.66
CA THR A 71 -5.27 1.34 8.92
C THR A 71 -6.19 0.73 7.86
N ALA A 72 -5.63 -0.08 6.96
CA ALA A 72 -6.40 -0.79 5.95
C ALA A 72 -6.74 -2.21 6.41
N MET A 73 -7.98 -2.63 6.15
CA MET A 73 -8.48 -3.97 6.45
C MET A 73 -8.88 -4.65 5.15
N GLY A 74 -8.39 -5.88 4.97
CA GLY A 74 -8.70 -6.74 3.84
C GLY A 74 -9.16 -8.12 4.28
N LEU A 75 -9.74 -8.86 3.35
CA LEU A 75 -10.28 -10.19 3.55
C LEU A 75 -9.52 -11.21 2.70
N VAL A 76 -9.16 -12.33 3.33
CA VAL A 76 -8.55 -13.49 2.69
C VAL A 76 -9.31 -14.74 3.13
N PRO A 77 -9.53 -15.74 2.25
CA PRO A 77 -9.97 -17.04 2.68
C PRO A 77 -8.99 -17.63 3.71
N LEU A 78 -9.51 -18.39 4.66
CA LEU A 78 -8.71 -18.98 5.73
C LEU A 78 -7.57 -19.83 5.13
N GLY A 79 -6.34 -19.60 5.58
CA GLY A 79 -5.16 -20.33 5.13
C GLY A 79 -4.69 -20.00 3.71
N GLN A 80 -5.23 -18.96 3.07
CA GLN A 80 -4.85 -18.56 1.70
C GLN A 80 -4.17 -17.20 1.64
N ALA A 81 -3.75 -16.62 2.75
CA ALA A 81 -2.94 -15.40 2.68
C ALA A 81 -1.60 -15.73 1.98
N LEU A 82 -1.16 -14.86 1.06
CA LEU A 82 0.23 -14.91 0.63
C LEU A 82 1.10 -14.41 1.80
N LEU A 83 2.07 -15.22 2.18
CA LEU A 83 2.99 -14.91 3.27
C LEU A 83 4.36 -14.53 2.71
N ARG A 84 5.23 -14.02 3.60
CA ARG A 84 6.64 -13.75 3.28
C ARG A 84 7.52 -14.99 3.37
N GLU A 85 6.98 -16.07 3.94
CA GLU A 85 7.64 -17.37 4.09
C GLU A 85 7.16 -18.33 3.00
N GLY A 86 7.97 -19.35 2.75
CA GLY A 86 7.60 -20.46 1.87
C GLY A 86 8.39 -20.51 0.57
N LEU A 87 9.38 -19.64 0.35
CA LEU A 87 10.28 -19.76 -0.80
C LEU A 87 10.97 -21.14 -0.79
N GLN A 88 11.16 -21.69 -1.99
CA GLN A 88 11.79 -22.99 -2.20
C GLN A 88 13.02 -22.84 -3.10
N PRO A 89 14.07 -23.68 -2.91
CA PRO A 89 15.18 -23.74 -3.87
C PRO A 89 14.66 -24.07 -5.27
N GLY A 90 15.00 -23.22 -6.24
CA GLY A 90 14.53 -23.32 -7.63
C GLY A 90 13.37 -22.38 -7.97
N ASP A 91 12.82 -21.66 -6.99
CA ASP A 91 11.84 -20.60 -7.26
C ASP A 91 12.43 -19.48 -8.12
N GLU A 92 11.61 -18.96 -9.02
CA GLU A 92 11.91 -17.75 -9.78
C GLU A 92 11.49 -16.50 -9.00
N LEU A 93 12.34 -15.48 -9.03
CA LEU A 93 12.03 -14.18 -8.44
C LEU A 93 11.42 -13.25 -9.49
N TRP A 94 10.20 -12.78 -9.20
CA TRP A 94 9.46 -11.87 -10.06
C TRP A 94 9.19 -10.52 -9.38
N VAL A 95 9.21 -9.46 -10.18
CA VAL A 95 8.86 -8.10 -9.73
C VAL A 95 7.77 -7.55 -10.64
N SER A 96 6.76 -6.91 -10.04
CA SER A 96 5.69 -6.26 -10.81
C SER A 96 6.04 -4.81 -11.16
N GLY A 97 6.02 -4.48 -12.46
CA GLY A 97 6.32 -3.13 -12.95
C GLY A 97 7.79 -2.72 -12.82
N ASP A 98 8.06 -1.42 -12.98
CA ASP A 98 9.43 -0.88 -12.98
C ASP A 98 9.90 -0.49 -11.57
N LEU A 99 11.18 -0.73 -11.29
CA LEU A 99 11.85 -0.34 -10.05
C LEU A 99 12.60 1.00 -10.18
N GLY A 100 12.84 1.67 -9.05
CA GLY A 100 13.70 2.85 -8.97
C GLY A 100 13.02 4.18 -9.32
N ASP A 101 11.90 4.17 -10.02
CA ASP A 101 11.21 5.40 -10.45
C ASP A 101 10.73 6.27 -9.30
N GLY A 102 10.36 5.69 -8.16
CA GLY A 102 10.01 6.44 -6.95
C GLY A 102 11.19 7.26 -6.43
N VAL A 103 12.36 6.63 -6.28
CA VAL A 103 13.59 7.29 -5.80
C VAL A 103 14.10 8.31 -6.82
N TYR A 104 14.07 7.96 -8.11
CA TYR A 104 14.44 8.89 -9.18
C TYR A 104 13.53 10.13 -9.17
N ALA A 105 12.22 9.94 -9.09
CA ALA A 105 11.26 11.03 -9.01
C ALA A 105 11.46 11.86 -7.74
N LEU A 106 11.74 11.25 -6.59
CA LEU A 106 12.01 11.98 -5.36
C LEU A 106 13.18 12.96 -5.52
N LYS A 107 14.25 12.53 -6.20
CA LYS A 107 15.46 13.34 -6.42
C LYS A 107 15.30 14.38 -7.53
N HIS A 108 14.59 14.06 -8.60
CA HIS A 108 14.62 14.86 -9.83
C HIS A 108 13.26 15.42 -10.27
N LYS A 109 12.16 14.78 -9.89
CA LYS A 109 10.79 15.11 -10.33
C LYS A 109 9.78 14.89 -9.19
N PRO A 110 9.83 15.64 -8.08
CA PRO A 110 9.05 15.34 -6.87
C PRO A 110 7.54 15.48 -7.06
N ARG A 111 7.10 16.07 -8.18
CA ARG A 111 5.69 16.15 -8.61
C ARG A 111 5.27 15.06 -9.58
N ALA A 112 6.16 14.10 -9.90
CA ALA A 112 5.86 13.05 -10.86
C ALA A 112 4.75 12.13 -10.33
N LYS A 113 3.87 11.74 -11.25
CA LYS A 113 2.74 10.85 -10.94
C LYS A 113 3.19 9.55 -10.28
N LYS A 114 4.31 8.97 -10.73
CA LYS A 114 4.83 7.70 -10.22
C LYS A 114 5.22 7.75 -8.73
N LEU A 115 5.65 8.90 -8.22
CA LEU A 115 5.97 9.11 -6.80
C LEU A 115 4.74 9.40 -5.94
N LEU A 116 3.81 10.19 -6.46
CA LEU A 116 2.72 10.79 -5.70
C LEU A 116 1.36 10.07 -5.87
N TRP A 117 1.21 9.26 -6.92
CA TRP A 117 0.02 8.44 -7.23
C TRP A 117 0.42 6.99 -7.55
N PRO A 118 1.07 6.27 -6.60
CA PRO A 118 1.36 4.86 -6.80
C PRO A 118 0.07 4.06 -6.97
N GLN A 119 0.14 2.99 -7.76
CA GLN A 119 -0.99 2.12 -8.06
C GLN A 119 -0.81 0.78 -7.32
N PRO A 120 -1.65 0.47 -6.31
CA PRO A 120 -1.53 -0.79 -5.57
C PRO A 120 -1.90 -1.98 -6.48
N ARG A 121 -1.16 -3.08 -6.38
CA ARG A 121 -1.28 -4.23 -7.30
C ARG A 121 -2.31 -5.27 -6.84
N LEU A 122 -3.48 -4.82 -6.37
CA LEU A 122 -4.49 -5.66 -5.74
C LEU A 122 -4.98 -6.82 -6.63
N ALA A 123 -5.26 -6.53 -7.91
CA ALA A 123 -5.71 -7.57 -8.84
C ALA A 123 -4.63 -8.64 -9.08
N LEU A 124 -3.36 -8.23 -9.14
CA LEU A 124 -2.23 -9.16 -9.27
C LEU A 124 -2.11 -10.02 -8.01
N GLY A 125 -2.10 -9.42 -6.82
CA GLY A 125 -2.02 -10.17 -5.56
C GLY A 125 -3.13 -11.20 -5.42
N GLN A 126 -4.37 -10.81 -5.72
CA GLN A 126 -5.51 -11.74 -5.71
C GLN A 126 -5.38 -12.84 -6.77
N ALA A 127 -4.87 -12.54 -7.97
CA ALA A 127 -4.65 -13.53 -9.02
C ALA A 127 -3.57 -14.55 -8.63
N LEU A 128 -2.43 -14.09 -8.10
CA LEU A 128 -1.34 -14.94 -7.62
C LEU A 128 -1.83 -15.91 -6.55
N ARG A 129 -2.62 -15.41 -5.58
CA ARG A 129 -3.26 -16.23 -4.56
C ARG A 129 -4.25 -17.24 -5.16
N ASN A 130 -5.21 -16.77 -5.94
CA ASN A 130 -6.31 -17.61 -6.44
C ASN A 130 -5.83 -18.73 -7.36
N GLN A 131 -4.74 -18.50 -8.10
CA GLN A 131 -4.13 -19.47 -9.01
C GLN A 131 -2.97 -20.23 -8.37
N GLN A 132 -2.63 -19.95 -7.10
CA GLN A 132 -1.53 -20.59 -6.37
C GLN A 132 -0.20 -20.51 -7.12
N LEU A 133 0.09 -19.33 -7.69
CA LEU A 133 1.27 -19.11 -8.55
C LEU A 133 2.51 -18.64 -7.79
N ALA A 134 2.36 -18.20 -6.55
CA ALA A 134 3.46 -17.66 -5.74
C ALA A 134 3.55 -18.44 -4.43
N HIS A 135 4.77 -18.87 -4.09
CA HIS A 135 5.06 -19.48 -2.80
C HIS A 135 5.15 -18.44 -1.68
N ALA A 136 5.75 -17.27 -1.97
CA ALA A 136 5.83 -16.14 -1.06
C ALA A 136 5.67 -14.82 -1.82
N ALA A 137 5.26 -13.76 -1.12
CA ALA A 137 5.12 -12.43 -1.69
C ALA A 137 5.38 -11.31 -0.67
N ILE A 138 5.88 -10.18 -1.18
CA ILE A 138 6.07 -8.93 -0.45
C ILE A 138 5.94 -7.77 -1.45
N ASP A 139 5.44 -6.62 -1.03
CA ASP A 139 5.52 -5.41 -1.83
C ASP A 139 6.87 -4.70 -1.64
N ILE A 140 7.17 -3.74 -2.51
CA ILE A 140 8.46 -3.04 -2.49
C ILE A 140 8.28 -1.60 -2.07
N SER A 141 8.51 -1.34 -0.77
CA SER A 141 8.49 0.00 -0.18
C SER A 141 9.88 0.56 0.06
N ASP A 142 10.77 -0.22 0.69
CA ASP A 142 12.10 0.26 1.11
C ASP A 142 13.21 -0.08 0.09
N GLY A 143 12.86 -0.84 -0.93
CA GLY A 143 13.71 -1.18 -2.06
C GLY A 143 14.00 -2.67 -2.16
N LEU A 144 14.26 -3.13 -3.39
CA LEU A 144 14.30 -4.56 -3.73
C LEU A 144 15.21 -5.38 -2.80
N ALA A 145 16.42 -4.87 -2.51
CA ALA A 145 17.37 -5.60 -1.67
C ALA A 145 16.86 -5.82 -0.23
N SER A 146 16.19 -4.82 0.35
CA SER A 146 15.64 -4.92 1.71
C SER A 146 14.53 -5.96 1.77
N GLU A 147 13.58 -5.87 0.85
CA GLU A 147 12.39 -6.73 0.83
C GLU A 147 12.73 -8.18 0.46
N LEU A 148 13.70 -8.37 -0.45
CA LEU A 148 14.25 -9.69 -0.74
C LEU A 148 14.93 -10.28 0.51
N GLY A 149 15.67 -9.45 1.27
CA GLY A 149 16.22 -9.86 2.56
C GLY A 149 15.14 -10.39 3.51
N HIS A 150 14.01 -9.68 3.62
CA HIS A 150 12.89 -10.14 4.45
C HIS A 150 12.26 -11.45 3.99
N LEU A 151 12.16 -11.71 2.68
CA LEU A 151 11.68 -12.99 2.16
C LEU A 151 12.66 -14.14 2.48
N LEU A 152 13.95 -13.89 2.29
CA LEU A 152 15.02 -14.87 2.54
C LEU A 152 15.20 -15.18 4.02
N GLU A 153 15.02 -14.20 4.91
CA GLU A 153 15.07 -14.41 6.37
C GLU A 153 13.89 -15.22 6.91
N ARG A 154 12.76 -15.21 6.20
CA ARG A 154 11.51 -15.84 6.60
C ARG A 154 11.28 -17.22 5.97
N SER A 155 12.10 -17.62 5.00
CA SER A 155 11.98 -18.89 4.28
C SER A 155 13.15 -19.82 4.61
#